data_AF-A0A2V7JV58-F1
#
_entry.id   AF-A0A2V7JV58-F1
#
_cell.length_a   1.000
_cell.length_b   1.000
_cell.length_c   1.000
_cell.angle_alpha   90.00
_cell.angle_beta   90.00
_cell.angle_gamma   90.00
#
_symmetry.space_group_name_H-M   'P 1'
#
loop_
_entity.id
_entity.type
_entity.pdbx_description
1 polymer ?
#
loop_
_entity_poly.entity_id
_entity_poly.type
_entity_poly.pdbx_seq_one_letter_code
_entity_poly.pdbx_strand_id
1 'polypeptide(L)'
;MRFGMRQTTIVRLCFGATAMSVVLLAGCRDNPLDVKNTQQPSVGGVFSSPLTVETAVSKLFEQLYNGQLGASDDIMTQTITMSFESASQLGNFGMGTRGAIPRAPIDNSIGNNVAAGNFRDFDFHSRNARLATTAVGALDNFIKNNNNVPVLGTVGRDARARAFGYFALGYAMGNLALIYDSAAIMTPQDQVDPATGNFVIPSLSLSTAVMDAALKDLDSAIAITNAGPASTIPADWLAQTSDVTAANFVRLLRSYKAKFRAGLGRTATARAAADWAAITADATNGITTDFIVQVNTVTGWSGSVQTQMATSTTWSQMTPFILGMADTAGAYDTWLQLALTARAPFLLRTPDKRFPSGETRAAQQATVATPVLFSNPGGTNRGGTPAGSIVYFRNRPGGEDSPADPWGTWFYDNQRSWAIRATGGNGPYVLFAVAENDMLAAEGYLRTGNAAAAIPLINKYRTRAGLAAIPATAIITDQVPNSSALAKDCVPRVPQPPAYNTTACGTVFEAMKWEKRLETSMVGYAQWFVDARGWGDLTTGTPLEWPVPYQELFARGKASYTTSARATVGSYGF
;
A
#
# COMPACT_ATOMS: atom_id res chain seq x y z
N MET A 1 20.13 104.47 -12.55
CA MET A 1 21.36 105.14 -12.10
C MET A 1 22.35 104.05 -11.73
N ARG A 2 23.49 104.00 -12.45
CA ARG A 2 24.80 103.38 -12.14
C ARG A 2 24.93 101.97 -11.53
N PHE A 3 25.65 101.13 -12.30
CA PHE A 3 26.79 100.23 -11.98
C PHE A 3 26.60 99.11 -10.93
N GLY A 4 27.14 97.91 -11.11
CA GLY A 4 28.33 97.56 -11.87
C GLY A 4 28.48 96.07 -12.21
N MET A 5 29.67 95.76 -12.71
CA MET A 5 30.01 94.82 -13.76
C MET A 5 31.11 93.87 -13.26
N ARG A 6 31.10 92.58 -13.69
CA ARG A 6 32.24 91.74 -14.17
C ARG A 6 31.97 90.23 -13.95
N GLN A 7 31.85 89.45 -15.05
CA GLN A 7 32.86 88.53 -15.66
C GLN A 7 32.83 87.12 -15.00
N THR A 8 32.84 85.97 -15.68
CA THR A 8 33.39 85.57 -17.00
C THR A 8 32.85 84.17 -17.40
N THR A 9 32.47 84.03 -18.68
CA THR A 9 32.77 82.96 -19.67
C THR A 9 32.76 81.46 -19.30
N ILE A 10 32.06 80.64 -20.13
CA ILE A 10 32.55 79.51 -20.97
C ILE A 10 31.34 78.58 -21.28
N VAL A 11 30.72 78.73 -22.46
CA VAL A 11 30.81 77.84 -23.64
C VAL A 11 30.08 76.49 -23.51
N ARG A 12 28.98 76.40 -24.29
CA ARG A 12 28.46 75.26 -25.08
C ARG A 12 28.73 73.84 -24.56
N LEU A 13 27.65 73.11 -24.28
CA LEU A 13 27.18 71.97 -25.08
C LEU A 13 25.89 71.41 -24.45
N CYS A 14 25.09 70.68 -25.24
CA CYS A 14 23.98 69.80 -24.81
C CYS A 14 22.57 70.41 -24.71
N PHE A 15 22.05 70.97 -25.82
CA PHE A 15 20.60 71.02 -26.10
C PHE A 15 20.09 69.79 -26.88
N GLY A 16 20.79 68.66 -26.78
CA GLY A 16 20.51 67.43 -27.53
C GLY A 16 20.47 66.17 -26.67
N ALA A 17 20.08 66.27 -25.40
CA ALA A 17 20.04 65.11 -24.48
C ALA A 17 18.68 64.87 -23.79
N THR A 18 17.65 65.69 -24.07
CA THR A 18 16.38 65.61 -23.32
C THR A 18 15.21 65.03 -24.13
N ALA A 19 15.30 64.99 -25.46
CA ALA A 19 14.22 64.43 -26.31
C ALA A 19 14.44 62.96 -26.72
N MET A 20 15.63 62.40 -26.52
CA MET A 20 15.95 61.00 -26.80
C MET A 20 15.95 60.11 -25.54
N SER A 21 15.56 60.67 -24.39
CA SER A 21 15.41 59.92 -23.12
C SER A 21 13.95 59.57 -22.81
N VAL A 22 12.98 60.17 -23.52
CA VAL A 22 11.54 59.90 -23.30
C VAL A 22 11.03 58.74 -24.17
N VAL A 23 11.72 58.39 -25.27
CA VAL A 23 11.36 57.22 -26.10
C VAL A 23 12.03 55.92 -25.61
N LEU A 24 13.08 56.00 -24.78
CA LEU A 24 13.70 54.82 -24.15
C LEU A 24 12.98 54.34 -22.87
N LEU A 25 12.10 55.15 -22.28
CA LEU A 25 11.31 54.77 -21.09
C LEU A 25 9.95 54.14 -21.42
N ALA A 26 9.50 54.15 -22.68
CA ALA A 26 8.33 53.38 -23.13
C ALA A 26 8.66 51.93 -23.53
N GLY A 27 9.96 51.57 -23.55
CA GLY A 27 10.45 50.22 -23.87
C GLY A 27 10.59 49.29 -22.66
N CYS A 28 10.60 49.83 -21.44
CA CYS A 28 10.49 49.05 -20.22
C CYS A 28 9.01 48.88 -19.86
N ARG A 29 8.29 48.00 -20.58
CA ARG A 29 7.18 47.33 -19.90
C ARG A 29 7.81 46.62 -18.71
N ASP A 30 7.31 46.87 -17.50
CA ASP A 30 7.64 46.06 -16.34
C ASP A 30 7.39 44.60 -16.74
N ASN A 31 8.50 43.88 -16.94
CA ASN A 31 8.55 42.48 -17.32
C ASN A 31 7.79 42.12 -18.63
N PRO A 32 8.38 42.31 -19.83
CA PRO A 32 7.79 41.84 -21.10
C PRO A 32 7.70 40.30 -21.20
N LEU A 33 8.22 39.60 -20.18
CA LEU A 33 8.13 38.16 -19.97
C LEU A 33 7.15 37.77 -18.84
N ASP A 34 6.43 38.71 -18.22
CA ASP A 34 5.29 38.42 -17.33
C ASP A 34 4.06 38.03 -18.17
N VAL A 35 4.21 36.95 -18.93
CA VAL A 35 3.06 36.22 -19.43
C VAL A 35 2.46 35.52 -18.23
N LYS A 36 1.49 36.17 -17.58
CA LYS A 36 0.68 35.53 -16.54
C LYS A 36 0.12 34.25 -17.14
N ASN A 37 0.63 33.12 -16.68
CA ASN A 37 0.09 31.83 -17.05
C ASN A 37 -1.26 31.70 -16.35
N THR A 38 -2.33 32.16 -17.02
CA THR A 38 -3.72 32.05 -16.54
C THR A 38 -4.17 30.60 -16.42
N GLN A 39 -3.38 29.65 -16.93
CA GLN A 39 -3.59 28.22 -16.79
C GLN A 39 -2.68 27.58 -15.73
N GLN A 40 -1.84 28.34 -15.02
CA GLN A 40 -1.12 27.80 -13.87
C GLN A 40 -2.10 27.56 -12.72
N PRO A 41 -2.28 26.30 -12.28
CA PRO A 41 -3.13 26.01 -11.14
C PRO A 41 -2.53 26.69 -9.90
N SER A 42 -3.30 27.58 -9.28
CA SER A 42 -2.96 28.17 -7.98
C SER A 42 -3.87 27.60 -6.91
N VAL A 43 -3.39 27.53 -5.67
CA VAL A 43 -4.23 27.13 -4.52
C VAL A 43 -5.48 28.01 -4.43
N GLY A 44 -5.33 29.32 -4.63
CA GLY A 44 -6.45 30.26 -4.68
C GLY A 44 -7.44 29.99 -5.81
N GLY A 45 -6.98 29.52 -6.98
CA GLY A 45 -7.84 29.15 -8.11
C GLY A 45 -8.56 27.81 -7.92
N VAL A 46 -7.87 26.78 -7.42
CA VAL A 46 -8.46 25.45 -7.20
C VAL A 46 -9.54 25.46 -6.11
N PHE A 47 -9.33 26.25 -5.06
CA PHE A 47 -10.28 26.40 -3.96
C PHE A 47 -11.17 27.65 -4.07
N SER A 48 -11.27 28.25 -5.28
CA SER A 48 -12.07 29.46 -5.51
C SER A 48 -13.58 29.22 -5.55
N SER A 49 -14.02 28.00 -5.81
CA SER A 49 -15.44 27.65 -5.91
C SER A 49 -15.75 26.27 -5.33
N PRO A 50 -16.99 26.04 -4.86
CA PRO A 50 -17.40 24.72 -4.39
C PRO A 50 -17.20 23.61 -5.43
N LEU A 51 -17.53 23.86 -6.71
CA LEU A 51 -17.43 22.86 -7.76
C LEU A 51 -15.99 22.43 -8.04
N THR A 52 -15.05 23.38 -8.03
CA THR A 52 -13.62 23.07 -8.20
C THR A 52 -13.07 22.30 -7.00
N VAL A 53 -13.56 22.58 -5.78
CA VAL A 53 -13.24 21.80 -4.58
C VAL A 53 -13.72 20.36 -4.73
N GLU A 54 -14.98 20.12 -5.12
CA GLU A 54 -15.49 18.77 -5.34
C GLU A 54 -14.69 18.01 -6.41
N THR A 55 -14.32 18.71 -7.49
CA THR A 55 -13.48 18.13 -8.55
C THR A 55 -12.12 17.71 -7.99
N ALA A 56 -11.48 18.51 -7.14
CA ALA A 56 -10.24 18.13 -6.48
C ALA A 56 -10.44 16.92 -5.55
N VAL A 57 -11.51 16.92 -4.74
CA VAL A 57 -11.86 15.82 -3.83
C VAL A 57 -12.03 14.50 -4.57
N SER A 58 -12.72 14.52 -5.73
CA SER A 58 -12.99 13.32 -6.52
C SER A 58 -11.74 12.54 -6.95
N LYS A 59 -10.60 13.23 -7.05
CA LYS A 59 -9.34 12.68 -7.54
C LYS A 59 -8.37 12.26 -6.45
N LEU A 60 -8.67 12.55 -5.19
CA LEU A 60 -7.75 12.27 -4.07
C LEU A 60 -7.42 10.78 -3.96
N PHE A 61 -8.44 9.91 -4.03
CA PHE A 61 -8.22 8.47 -3.85
C PHE A 61 -7.42 7.85 -5.00
N GLU A 62 -7.66 8.30 -6.25
CA GLU A 62 -6.87 7.90 -7.42
C GLU A 62 -5.38 8.23 -7.24
N GLN A 63 -5.08 9.43 -6.75
CA GLN A 63 -3.69 9.84 -6.49
C GLN A 63 -3.05 9.04 -5.34
N LEU A 64 -3.80 8.78 -4.26
CA LEU A 64 -3.32 7.97 -3.14
C LEU A 64 -3.02 6.53 -3.56
N TYR A 65 -3.93 5.90 -4.31
CA TYR A 65 -3.73 4.58 -4.91
C TYR A 65 -2.48 4.54 -5.79
N ASN A 66 -2.32 5.53 -6.68
CA ASN A 66 -1.15 5.61 -7.56
C ASN A 66 0.16 5.84 -6.81
N GLY A 67 0.11 6.46 -5.62
CA GLY A 67 1.25 6.57 -4.73
C GLY A 67 1.82 5.21 -4.34
N GLN A 68 0.93 4.25 -4.06
CA GLN A 68 1.27 2.92 -3.55
C GLN A 68 1.57 1.88 -4.63
N LEU A 69 0.83 1.94 -5.76
CA LEU A 69 0.80 0.86 -6.77
C LEU A 69 1.05 1.36 -8.19
N GLY A 70 1.19 2.68 -8.36
CA GLY A 70 1.28 3.32 -9.67
C GLY A 70 2.69 3.40 -10.26
N ALA A 71 3.69 2.83 -9.60
CA ALA A 71 5.05 2.66 -10.13
C ALA A 71 5.59 1.28 -9.78
N SER A 72 6.87 1.03 -10.07
CA SER A 72 7.59 -0.16 -9.60
C SER A 72 8.65 0.18 -8.55
N ASP A 73 9.10 1.45 -8.49
CA ASP A 73 9.98 1.95 -7.44
C ASP A 73 9.12 2.57 -6.33
N ASP A 74 8.70 1.74 -5.39
CA ASP A 74 7.77 2.06 -4.31
C ASP A 74 8.03 1.18 -3.06
N ILE A 75 7.22 1.36 -2.02
CA ILE A 75 7.29 0.54 -0.80
C ILE A 75 6.73 -0.87 -1.05
N MET A 76 5.78 -1.04 -1.97
CA MET A 76 5.17 -2.34 -2.24
C MET A 76 6.22 -3.35 -2.71
N THR A 77 7.04 -2.99 -3.70
CA THR A 77 8.08 -3.90 -4.23
C THR A 77 9.15 -4.27 -3.20
N GLN A 78 9.45 -3.35 -2.28
CA GLN A 78 10.35 -3.62 -1.15
C GLN A 78 9.72 -4.59 -0.15
N THR A 79 8.48 -4.32 0.29
CA THR A 79 7.80 -5.09 1.34
C THR A 79 7.49 -6.53 0.95
N ILE A 80 7.20 -6.82 -0.33
CA ILE A 80 6.97 -8.20 -0.79
C ILE A 80 8.21 -9.09 -0.65
N THR A 81 9.42 -8.53 -0.78
CA THR A 81 10.67 -9.31 -0.59
C THR A 81 11.08 -9.44 0.87
N MET A 82 10.80 -8.42 1.68
CA MET A 82 11.07 -8.44 3.12
C MET A 82 10.20 -9.47 3.84
N SER A 83 9.00 -9.73 3.32
CA SER A 83 7.99 -10.61 3.93
C SER A 83 7.92 -12.02 3.32
N PHE A 84 8.80 -12.32 2.36
CA PHE A 84 8.79 -13.57 1.59
C PHE A 84 7.51 -13.83 0.77
N GLU A 85 6.72 -12.78 0.50
CA GLU A 85 5.62 -12.85 -0.45
C GLU A 85 6.15 -13.05 -1.88
N SER A 86 7.29 -12.42 -2.18
CA SER A 86 8.08 -12.62 -3.40
C SER A 86 9.56 -12.76 -3.04
N ALA A 87 10.33 -13.34 -3.95
CA ALA A 87 11.77 -13.19 -4.05
C ALA A 87 12.12 -12.54 -5.41
N SER A 88 13.24 -11.82 -5.45
CA SER A 88 13.78 -11.21 -6.66
C SER A 88 15.28 -11.48 -6.75
N GLN A 89 15.75 -11.71 -7.97
CA GLN A 89 17.18 -11.84 -8.30
C GLN A 89 17.77 -10.49 -8.71
N LEU A 90 16.95 -9.44 -8.77
CA LEU A 90 17.31 -8.13 -9.29
C LEU A 90 17.41 -7.11 -8.15
N GLY A 91 18.41 -6.23 -8.25
CA GLY A 91 18.66 -5.18 -7.26
C GLY A 91 17.84 -3.90 -7.45
N ASN A 92 17.00 -3.81 -8.49
CA ASN A 92 16.21 -2.61 -8.76
C ASN A 92 15.06 -2.44 -7.74
N PHE A 93 14.62 -1.20 -7.57
CA PHE A 93 13.46 -0.84 -6.73
C PHE A 93 13.61 -1.30 -5.27
N GLY A 94 14.85 -1.45 -4.80
CA GLY A 94 15.15 -1.93 -3.45
C GLY A 94 14.91 -3.42 -3.22
N MET A 95 14.38 -4.19 -4.17
CA MET A 95 13.98 -5.59 -3.95
C MET A 95 15.16 -6.46 -3.50
N GLY A 96 16.28 -6.46 -4.23
CA GLY A 96 17.47 -7.22 -3.84
C GLY A 96 18.08 -6.76 -2.51
N THR A 97 18.20 -5.45 -2.31
CA THR A 97 18.76 -4.88 -1.06
C THR A 97 17.90 -5.21 0.17
N ARG A 98 16.58 -5.22 0.02
CA ARG A 98 15.63 -5.52 1.11
C ARG A 98 15.43 -7.01 1.29
N GLY A 99 15.57 -7.79 0.21
CA GLY A 99 15.48 -9.25 0.17
C GLY A 99 16.70 -9.98 0.73
N ALA A 100 17.88 -9.36 0.78
CA ALA A 100 19.12 -9.98 1.25
C ALA A 100 19.05 -10.54 2.69
N ILE A 101 19.76 -11.65 2.92
CA ILE A 101 19.96 -12.27 4.23
C ILE A 101 21.48 -12.42 4.45
N PRO A 102 22.07 -11.84 5.52
CA PRO A 102 21.42 -11.12 6.62
C PRO A 102 20.81 -9.79 6.21
N ARG A 103 19.78 -9.36 6.96
CA ARG A 103 19.02 -8.13 6.69
C ARG A 103 19.85 -6.89 7.03
N ALA A 104 19.84 -5.91 6.13
CA ALA A 104 20.46 -4.61 6.36
C ALA A 104 19.44 -3.58 6.89
N PRO A 105 19.90 -2.57 7.64
CA PRO A 105 19.12 -1.36 7.92
C PRO A 105 18.57 -0.68 6.65
N ILE A 106 17.47 0.06 6.79
CA ILE A 106 17.03 0.97 5.74
C ILE A 106 17.96 2.18 5.73
N ASP A 107 18.87 2.23 4.75
CA ASP A 107 19.68 3.40 4.49
C ASP A 107 18.79 4.58 4.06
N ASN A 108 18.93 5.69 4.78
CA ASN A 108 18.22 6.94 4.55
C ASN A 108 19.22 8.11 4.42
N SER A 109 20.48 7.82 4.11
CA SER A 109 21.46 8.84 3.78
C SER A 109 21.10 9.55 2.47
N ILE A 110 21.59 10.78 2.32
CA ILE A 110 21.44 11.56 1.09
C ILE A 110 22.15 10.80 -0.04
N GLY A 111 21.43 10.56 -1.14
CA GLY A 111 21.98 9.86 -2.30
C GLY A 111 21.94 8.33 -2.22
N ASN A 112 21.24 7.74 -1.24
CA ASN A 112 21.07 6.30 -1.18
C ASN A 112 20.36 5.75 -2.45
N ASN A 113 20.75 4.54 -2.85
CA ASN A 113 20.35 3.95 -4.13
C ASN A 113 18.86 3.55 -4.23
N VAL A 114 18.10 3.63 -3.13
CA VAL A 114 16.68 3.27 -3.04
C VAL A 114 15.84 4.49 -2.59
N ALA A 115 16.40 5.69 -2.74
CA ALA A 115 15.79 6.93 -2.26
C ALA A 115 14.42 7.23 -2.89
N ALA A 116 14.25 6.87 -4.17
CA ALA A 116 13.02 7.10 -4.91
C ALA A 116 11.86 6.28 -4.33
N GLY A 117 12.00 4.96 -4.23
CA GLY A 117 10.98 4.09 -3.63
C GLY A 117 10.74 4.36 -2.15
N ASN A 118 11.78 4.71 -1.37
CA ASN A 118 11.61 5.10 0.04
C ASN A 118 10.74 6.37 0.20
N PHE A 119 10.83 7.32 -0.74
CA PHE A 119 10.15 8.62 -0.65
C PHE A 119 8.77 8.64 -1.29
N ARG A 120 8.56 7.87 -2.36
CA ARG A 120 7.37 7.95 -3.21
C ARG A 120 6.08 7.93 -2.41
N ASP A 121 5.84 6.87 -1.65
CA ASP A 121 4.59 6.70 -0.90
C ASP A 121 4.45 7.83 0.12
N PHE A 122 5.51 8.17 0.87
CA PHE A 122 5.51 9.29 1.80
C PHE A 122 5.05 10.60 1.14
N ASP A 123 5.60 10.91 -0.02
CA ASP A 123 5.34 12.13 -0.78
C ASP A 123 3.89 12.18 -1.26
N PHE A 124 3.41 11.10 -1.89
CA PHE A 124 2.04 10.99 -2.38
C PHE A 124 1.01 11.09 -1.25
N HIS A 125 1.21 10.37 -0.14
CA HIS A 125 0.25 10.40 0.96
C HIS A 125 0.33 11.73 1.71
N SER A 126 1.52 12.29 1.95
CA SER A 126 1.65 13.58 2.64
C SER A 126 1.06 14.74 1.84
N ARG A 127 1.28 14.78 0.52
CA ARG A 127 0.71 15.84 -0.34
C ARG A 127 -0.80 15.71 -0.47
N ASN A 128 -1.33 14.49 -0.59
CA ASN A 128 -2.77 14.28 -0.74
C ASN A 128 -3.50 14.41 0.59
N ALA A 129 -2.87 14.10 1.72
CA ALA A 129 -3.37 14.47 3.04
C ALA A 129 -3.55 15.99 3.10
N ARG A 130 -2.51 16.79 2.79
CA ARG A 130 -2.62 18.26 2.73
C ARG A 130 -3.73 18.74 1.81
N LEU A 131 -3.84 18.17 0.61
CA LEU A 131 -4.87 18.54 -0.35
C LEU A 131 -6.28 18.22 0.15
N ALA A 132 -6.49 17.04 0.73
CA ALA A 132 -7.75 16.63 1.34
C ALA A 132 -8.14 17.57 2.49
N THR A 133 -7.18 17.87 3.35
CA THR A 133 -7.34 18.83 4.45
C THR A 133 -7.79 20.20 3.94
N THR A 134 -7.17 20.71 2.88
CA THR A 134 -7.54 22.02 2.31
C THR A 134 -8.89 22.00 1.61
N ALA A 135 -9.20 20.91 0.91
CA ALA A 135 -10.48 20.75 0.26
C ALA A 135 -11.64 20.71 1.28
N VAL A 136 -11.49 19.93 2.36
CA VAL A 136 -12.48 19.85 3.43
C VAL A 136 -12.64 21.19 4.13
N GLY A 137 -11.54 21.86 4.49
CA GLY A 137 -11.59 23.19 5.12
C GLY A 137 -12.25 24.24 4.22
N ALA A 138 -11.93 24.25 2.92
CA ALA A 138 -12.57 25.15 1.95
C ALA A 138 -14.07 24.88 1.82
N LEU A 139 -14.48 23.61 1.71
CA LEU A 139 -15.90 23.23 1.63
C LEU A 139 -16.67 23.67 2.88
N ASP A 140 -16.10 23.44 4.07
CA ASP A 140 -16.70 23.86 5.34
C ASP A 140 -16.85 25.38 5.42
N ASN A 141 -15.85 26.12 4.94
CA ASN A 141 -15.92 27.58 4.86
C ASN A 141 -16.99 28.06 3.88
N PHE A 142 -17.13 27.44 2.70
CA PHE A 142 -18.20 27.78 1.76
C PHE A 142 -19.58 27.56 2.37
N ILE A 143 -19.80 26.40 3.01
CA ILE A 143 -21.08 26.07 3.67
C ILE A 143 -21.39 27.07 4.78
N LYS A 144 -20.40 27.36 5.64
CA LYS A 144 -20.56 28.31 6.74
C LYS A 144 -20.87 29.72 6.24
N ASN A 145 -20.13 30.20 5.24
CA ASN A 145 -20.31 31.53 4.66
C ASN A 145 -21.63 31.66 3.89
N ASN A 146 -22.22 30.54 3.46
CA ASN A 146 -23.54 30.47 2.85
C ASN A 146 -24.66 30.20 3.86
N ASN A 147 -24.49 30.56 5.14
CA ASN A 147 -25.47 30.36 6.22
C ASN A 147 -25.93 28.90 6.38
N ASN A 148 -25.03 27.94 6.18
CA ASN A 148 -25.31 26.50 6.18
C ASN A 148 -26.30 26.03 5.10
N VAL A 149 -26.49 26.82 4.03
CA VAL A 149 -27.23 26.42 2.83
C VAL A 149 -26.28 25.65 1.88
N PRO A 150 -26.73 24.55 1.24
CA PRO A 150 -25.87 23.74 0.38
C PRO A 150 -25.17 24.52 -0.73
N VAL A 151 -23.88 24.25 -0.93
CA VAL A 151 -23.04 24.96 -1.89
C VAL A 151 -22.76 24.17 -3.17
N LEU A 152 -22.99 22.85 -3.16
CA LEU A 152 -22.97 21.98 -4.35
C LEU A 152 -24.39 21.66 -4.85
N GLY A 153 -25.39 22.41 -4.40
CA GLY A 153 -26.79 22.32 -4.82
C GLY A 153 -27.68 21.44 -3.96
N THR A 154 -27.14 20.44 -3.24
CA THR A 154 -27.93 19.63 -2.28
C THR A 154 -27.11 19.30 -1.04
N VAL A 155 -27.79 19.13 0.10
CA VAL A 155 -27.17 18.69 1.36
C VAL A 155 -26.45 17.35 1.18
N GLY A 156 -27.03 16.42 0.40
CA GLY A 156 -26.43 15.11 0.13
C GLY A 156 -25.12 15.20 -0.66
N ARG A 157 -25.03 16.13 -1.62
CA ARG A 157 -23.79 16.33 -2.41
C ARG A 157 -22.68 16.99 -1.59
N ASP A 158 -23.01 17.97 -0.76
CA ASP A 158 -22.06 18.56 0.20
C ASP A 158 -21.54 17.50 1.18
N ALA A 159 -22.46 16.71 1.77
CA ALA A 159 -22.10 15.63 2.69
C ALA A 159 -21.21 14.58 2.02
N ARG A 160 -21.50 14.19 0.77
CA ARG A 160 -20.66 13.27 0.00
C ARG A 160 -19.23 13.80 -0.19
N ALA A 161 -19.10 15.02 -0.70
CA ALA A 161 -17.78 15.61 -0.96
C ALA A 161 -16.97 15.71 0.34
N ARG A 162 -17.63 16.13 1.44
CA ARG A 162 -17.00 16.23 2.76
C ARG A 162 -16.58 14.87 3.31
N ALA A 163 -17.46 13.87 3.26
CA ALA A 163 -17.17 12.51 3.71
C ALA A 163 -16.02 11.87 2.92
N PHE A 164 -16.00 12.08 1.60
CA PHE A 164 -14.93 11.56 0.74
C PHE A 164 -13.59 12.25 1.00
N GLY A 165 -13.58 13.55 1.28
CA GLY A 165 -12.38 14.28 1.70
C GLY A 165 -11.79 13.73 3.00
N TYR A 166 -12.62 13.49 4.02
CA TYR A 166 -12.18 12.85 5.28
C TYR A 166 -11.72 11.40 5.07
N PHE A 167 -12.37 10.65 4.19
CA PHE A 167 -11.89 9.31 3.80
C PHE A 167 -10.48 9.37 3.21
N ALA A 168 -10.24 10.25 2.24
CA ALA A 168 -8.94 10.39 1.62
C ALA A 168 -7.86 10.82 2.63
N LEU A 169 -8.20 11.74 3.56
CA LEU A 169 -7.30 12.17 4.63
C LEU A 169 -6.94 11.02 5.59
N GLY A 170 -7.96 10.29 6.08
CA GLY A 170 -7.76 9.14 6.97
C GLY A 170 -7.01 7.99 6.28
N TYR A 171 -7.30 7.73 5.01
CA TYR A 171 -6.55 6.76 4.20
C TYR A 171 -5.09 7.18 4.04
N ALA A 172 -4.83 8.44 3.73
CA ALA A 172 -3.49 8.97 3.53
C ALA A 172 -2.63 8.83 4.80
N MET A 173 -3.13 9.35 5.93
CA MET A 173 -2.43 9.31 7.21
C MET A 173 -2.32 7.90 7.78
N GLY A 174 -3.34 7.04 7.59
CA GLY A 174 -3.30 5.65 8.03
C GLY A 174 -2.18 4.86 7.34
N ASN A 175 -2.01 5.02 6.03
CA ASN A 175 -0.92 4.37 5.30
C ASN A 175 0.47 4.95 5.66
N LEU A 176 0.57 6.27 5.88
CA LEU A 176 1.79 6.88 6.42
C LEU A 176 2.18 6.26 7.76
N ALA A 177 1.23 6.16 8.69
CA ALA A 177 1.44 5.56 10.01
C ALA A 177 1.73 4.05 9.95
N LEU A 178 1.18 3.33 8.98
CA LEU A 178 1.49 1.91 8.79
C LEU A 178 2.95 1.68 8.43
N ILE A 179 3.51 2.49 7.52
CA ILE A 179 4.83 2.22 6.92
C ILE A 179 5.96 2.97 7.60
N TYR A 180 5.76 4.26 7.91
CA TYR A 180 6.81 5.16 8.37
C TYR A 180 6.78 5.34 9.89
N ASP A 181 7.95 5.55 10.51
CA ASP A 181 8.09 5.75 11.95
C ASP A 181 7.35 7.00 12.45
N SER A 182 7.36 8.05 11.64
CA SER A 182 6.72 9.34 11.91
C SER A 182 6.17 9.99 10.63
N ALA A 183 5.18 10.85 10.78
CA ALA A 183 4.69 11.74 9.73
C ALA A 183 4.06 13.00 10.33
N ALA A 184 3.77 14.01 9.51
CA ALA A 184 3.05 15.19 9.96
C ALA A 184 1.54 14.90 10.06
N ILE A 185 0.92 15.34 11.15
CA ILE A 185 -0.54 15.27 11.31
C ILE A 185 -1.16 16.48 10.62
N MET A 186 -2.11 16.23 9.72
CA MET A 186 -2.83 17.25 8.95
C MET A 186 -4.28 17.32 9.42
N THR A 187 -4.77 18.50 9.79
CA THR A 187 -6.15 18.69 10.26
C THR A 187 -6.83 19.83 9.48
N PRO A 188 -8.12 19.70 9.11
CA PRO A 188 -8.82 20.78 8.40
C PRO A 188 -8.87 22.11 9.19
N GLN A 189 -8.63 22.04 10.51
CA GLN A 189 -8.70 23.16 11.43
C GLN A 189 -7.40 23.97 11.51
N ASP A 190 -6.23 23.37 11.27
CA ASP A 190 -4.92 23.97 11.57
C ASP A 190 -4.12 24.35 10.30
N GLN A 191 -4.80 24.65 9.20
CA GLN A 191 -4.17 24.83 7.89
C GLN A 191 -3.34 26.10 7.76
N VAL A 192 -3.78 27.17 8.41
CA VAL A 192 -3.21 28.50 8.29
C VAL A 192 -2.97 29.03 9.68
N ASP A 193 -1.76 29.54 9.92
CA ASP A 193 -1.43 30.22 11.16
C ASP A 193 -2.27 31.50 11.26
N PRO A 194 -3.17 31.64 12.25
CA PRO A 194 -4.00 32.83 12.38
C PRO A 194 -3.22 34.13 12.57
N ALA A 195 -1.98 34.06 13.06
CA ALA A 195 -1.13 35.22 13.29
C ALA A 195 -0.40 35.69 12.03
N THR A 196 -0.05 34.77 11.13
CA THR A 196 0.76 35.09 9.94
C THR A 196 0.01 34.95 8.62
N GLY A 197 -1.14 34.28 8.60
CA GLY A 197 -1.88 33.98 7.37
C GLY A 197 -1.18 32.96 6.45
N ASN A 198 -0.07 32.36 6.91
CA ASN A 198 0.71 31.40 6.14
C ASN A 198 0.29 29.96 6.43
N PHE A 199 0.53 29.06 5.47
CA PHE A 199 0.33 27.63 5.69
C PHE A 199 1.20 27.11 6.84
N VAL A 200 0.58 26.36 7.74
CA VAL A 200 1.29 25.68 8.83
C VAL A 200 2.08 24.51 8.26
N ILE A 201 3.33 24.36 8.71
CA ILE A 201 4.14 23.15 8.47
C ILE A 201 4.09 22.34 9.77
N PRO A 202 3.21 21.34 9.91
CA PRO A 202 3.06 20.63 11.17
C PRO A 202 4.34 19.88 11.52
N SER A 203 4.65 19.76 12.81
CA SER A 203 5.75 18.93 13.29
C SER A 203 5.52 17.45 12.96
N LEU A 204 6.62 16.69 12.88
CA LEU A 204 6.54 15.24 12.72
C LEU A 204 6.10 14.62 14.05
N SER A 205 5.10 13.74 13.98
CA SER A 205 4.55 12.99 15.10
C SER A 205 4.79 11.50 14.88
N LEU A 206 4.94 10.75 15.98
CA LEU A 206 5.08 9.30 15.92
C LEU A 206 3.87 8.66 15.25
N SER A 207 4.12 7.56 14.53
CA SER A 207 3.10 6.77 13.83
C SER A 207 1.87 6.44 14.65
N THR A 208 1.97 6.24 15.97
CA THR A 208 0.82 6.02 16.85
C THR A 208 -0.14 7.20 16.87
N ALA A 209 0.37 8.42 17.06
CA ALA A 209 -0.45 9.64 17.04
C ALA A 209 -1.00 9.94 15.63
N VAL A 210 -0.22 9.66 14.58
CA VAL A 210 -0.68 9.79 13.19
C VAL A 210 -1.82 8.81 12.91
N MET A 211 -1.74 7.58 13.42
CA MET A 211 -2.81 6.58 13.28
C MET A 211 -4.08 6.99 14.05
N ASP A 212 -3.93 7.53 15.25
CA ASP A 212 -5.08 8.02 16.02
C ASP A 212 -5.82 9.14 15.27
N ALA A 213 -5.11 10.05 14.62
CA ALA A 213 -5.70 11.06 13.76
C ALA A 213 -6.40 10.42 12.55
N ALA A 214 -5.74 9.51 11.85
CA ALA A 214 -6.29 8.81 10.69
C ALA A 214 -7.61 8.09 11.01
N LEU A 215 -7.70 7.41 12.16
CA LEU A 215 -8.92 6.72 12.57
C LEU A 215 -10.07 7.69 12.88
N LYS A 216 -9.77 8.87 13.47
CA LYS A 216 -10.77 9.93 13.70
C LYS A 216 -11.30 10.53 12.40
N ASP A 217 -10.46 10.65 11.38
CA ASP A 217 -10.92 11.11 10.06
C ASP A 217 -11.82 10.07 9.39
N LEU A 218 -11.49 8.78 9.48
CA LEU A 218 -12.39 7.71 9.02
C LEU A 218 -13.70 7.69 9.80
N ASP A 219 -13.67 7.94 11.11
CA ASP A 219 -14.89 8.11 11.93
C ASP A 219 -15.72 9.32 11.50
N SER A 220 -15.08 10.43 11.14
CA SER A 220 -15.75 11.62 10.58
C SER A 220 -16.42 11.31 9.24
N ALA A 221 -15.74 10.59 8.35
CA ALA A 221 -16.32 10.15 7.08
C ALA A 221 -17.55 9.24 7.29
N ILE A 222 -17.48 8.29 8.23
CA ILE A 222 -18.61 7.42 8.59
C ILE A 222 -19.78 8.26 9.16
N ALA A 223 -19.49 9.17 10.10
CA ALA A 223 -20.51 9.99 10.74
C ALA A 223 -21.25 10.89 9.73
N ILE A 224 -20.51 11.55 8.83
CA ILE A 224 -21.09 12.40 7.78
C ILE A 224 -21.94 11.56 6.81
N THR A 225 -21.44 10.39 6.40
CA THR A 225 -22.16 9.49 5.48
C THR A 225 -23.48 8.99 6.08
N ASN A 226 -23.49 8.67 7.38
CA ASN A 226 -24.69 8.18 8.07
C ASN A 226 -25.70 9.29 8.42
N ALA A 227 -25.22 10.52 8.66
CA ALA A 227 -26.09 11.65 9.03
C ALA A 227 -26.68 12.38 7.81
N GLY A 228 -25.98 12.36 6.67
CA GLY A 228 -26.41 13.03 5.45
C GLY A 228 -27.58 12.34 4.76
N PRO A 229 -28.31 13.05 3.87
CA PRO A 229 -29.25 12.40 2.96
C PRO A 229 -28.53 11.34 2.12
N ALA A 230 -29.21 10.23 1.83
CA ALA A 230 -28.64 9.15 1.04
C ALA A 230 -28.09 9.67 -0.30
N SER A 231 -26.77 9.58 -0.48
CA SER A 231 -26.06 9.85 -1.72
C SER A 231 -25.14 8.67 -2.05
N THR A 232 -24.95 8.41 -3.33
CA THR A 232 -23.91 7.50 -3.81
C THR A 232 -22.57 8.22 -3.94
N ILE A 233 -21.46 7.48 -3.84
CA ILE A 233 -20.16 7.91 -4.33
C ILE A 233 -20.11 7.57 -5.83
N PRO A 234 -19.82 8.55 -6.72
CA PRO A 234 -19.66 8.29 -8.13
C PRO A 234 -18.65 7.18 -8.42
N ALA A 235 -18.97 6.32 -9.39
CA ALA A 235 -18.18 5.14 -9.71
C ALA A 235 -16.69 5.44 -9.97
N ASP A 236 -16.41 6.54 -10.67
CA ASP A 236 -15.07 6.96 -11.09
C ASP A 236 -14.18 7.43 -9.93
N TRP A 237 -14.75 7.86 -8.80
CA TRP A 237 -13.97 8.28 -7.62
C TRP A 237 -13.28 7.10 -6.92
N LEU A 238 -13.81 5.89 -7.11
CA LEU A 238 -13.35 4.66 -6.48
C LEU A 238 -12.96 3.57 -7.50
N ALA A 239 -12.83 3.90 -8.78
CA ALA A 239 -12.55 2.96 -9.88
C ALA A 239 -13.56 1.81 -10.01
N GLN A 240 -14.84 2.08 -9.75
CA GLN A 240 -15.93 1.11 -9.80
C GLN A 240 -16.67 1.16 -11.14
N THR A 241 -17.41 0.09 -11.46
CA THR A 241 -18.27 0.02 -12.66
C THR A 241 -19.66 0.62 -12.44
N SER A 242 -20.03 0.85 -11.18
CA SER A 242 -21.28 1.50 -10.78
C SER A 242 -21.05 2.35 -9.53
N ASP A 243 -21.91 3.33 -9.34
CA ASP A 243 -21.96 4.16 -8.14
C ASP A 243 -22.01 3.33 -6.86
N VAL A 244 -21.22 3.73 -5.85
CA VAL A 244 -21.12 3.04 -4.57
C VAL A 244 -22.13 3.62 -3.60
N THR A 245 -22.98 2.76 -3.02
CA THR A 245 -23.96 3.19 -2.02
C THR A 245 -23.29 3.69 -0.74
N ALA A 246 -23.96 4.57 0.00
CA ALA A 246 -23.50 5.03 1.32
C ALA A 246 -23.16 3.86 2.27
N ALA A 247 -23.97 2.79 2.27
CA ALA A 247 -23.72 1.59 3.07
C ALA A 247 -22.43 0.88 2.65
N ASN A 248 -22.19 0.70 1.34
CA ASN A 248 -20.96 0.06 0.86
C ASN A 248 -19.72 0.94 1.08
N PHE A 249 -19.87 2.26 1.01
CA PHE A 249 -18.81 3.19 1.36
C PHE A 249 -18.44 3.09 2.86
N VAL A 250 -19.43 3.06 3.76
CA VAL A 250 -19.19 2.83 5.20
C VAL A 250 -18.50 1.49 5.45
N ARG A 251 -18.89 0.43 4.76
CA ARG A 251 -18.23 -0.88 4.83
C ARG A 251 -16.76 -0.82 4.41
N LEU A 252 -16.42 -0.04 3.38
CA LEU A 252 -15.03 0.19 2.97
C LEU A 252 -14.24 0.92 4.07
N LEU A 253 -14.81 1.98 4.64
CA LEU A 253 -14.18 2.73 5.74
C LEU A 253 -13.90 1.84 6.96
N ARG A 254 -14.87 1.02 7.36
CA ARG A 254 -14.73 0.03 8.45
C ARG A 254 -13.60 -0.98 8.16
N SER A 255 -13.49 -1.46 6.92
CA SER A 255 -12.43 -2.40 6.52
C SER A 255 -11.04 -1.79 6.69
N TYR A 256 -10.83 -0.54 6.27
CA TYR A 256 -9.57 0.16 6.49
C TYR A 256 -9.30 0.44 7.97
N LYS A 257 -10.31 0.80 8.77
CA LYS A 257 -10.13 0.95 10.22
C LYS A 257 -9.65 -0.35 10.89
N ALA A 258 -10.21 -1.50 10.51
CA ALA A 258 -9.77 -2.81 11.01
C ALA A 258 -8.31 -3.09 10.62
N LYS A 259 -7.97 -2.91 9.33
CA LYS A 259 -6.60 -3.07 8.81
C LYS A 259 -5.60 -2.17 9.54
N PHE A 260 -5.94 -0.90 9.69
CA PHE A 260 -5.07 0.11 10.30
C PHE A 260 -4.82 -0.15 11.78
N ARG A 261 -5.86 -0.47 12.56
CA ARG A 261 -5.70 -0.82 13.98
C ARG A 261 -4.86 -2.08 14.18
N ALA A 262 -5.12 -3.13 13.40
CA ALA A 262 -4.36 -4.37 13.51
C ALA A 262 -2.90 -4.21 13.04
N GLY A 263 -2.69 -3.43 11.97
CA GLY A 263 -1.40 -3.25 11.32
C GLY A 263 -0.43 -2.30 12.03
N LEU A 264 -0.92 -1.42 12.92
CA LEU A 264 -0.07 -0.53 13.71
C LEU A 264 0.84 -1.29 14.69
N GLY A 265 0.40 -2.47 15.16
CA GLY A 265 1.22 -3.35 15.99
C GLY A 265 2.40 -3.93 15.22
N ARG A 266 3.57 -3.27 15.30
CA ARG A 266 4.79 -3.65 14.55
C ARG A 266 5.53 -4.87 15.10
N THR A 267 5.14 -5.37 16.26
CA THR A 267 5.71 -6.55 16.91
C THR A 267 4.59 -7.49 17.39
N ALA A 268 4.91 -8.76 17.66
CA ALA A 268 3.99 -9.73 18.23
C ALA A 268 3.30 -9.22 19.50
N THR A 269 4.06 -8.62 20.42
CA THR A 269 3.54 -8.05 21.66
C THR A 269 2.61 -6.86 21.40
N ALA A 270 3.02 -5.92 20.54
CA ALA A 270 2.20 -4.74 20.24
C ALA A 270 0.88 -5.13 19.53
N ARG A 271 0.93 -6.07 18.59
CA ARG A 271 -0.27 -6.59 17.92
C ARG A 271 -1.18 -7.35 18.88
N ALA A 272 -0.62 -8.15 19.78
CA ALA A 272 -1.41 -8.85 20.79
C ALA A 272 -2.15 -7.87 21.73
N ALA A 273 -1.57 -6.70 22.00
CA ALA A 273 -2.16 -5.65 22.82
C ALA A 273 -3.12 -4.71 22.07
N ALA A 274 -3.31 -4.87 20.76
CA ALA A 274 -4.23 -4.04 19.98
C ALA A 274 -5.69 -4.24 20.43
N ASP A 275 -6.55 -3.27 20.15
CA ASP A 275 -7.99 -3.35 20.46
C ASP A 275 -8.70 -4.32 19.50
N TRP A 276 -8.62 -5.61 19.82
CA TRP A 276 -9.21 -6.68 19.04
C TRP A 276 -10.73 -6.67 19.05
N ALA A 277 -11.37 -6.06 20.06
CA ALA A 277 -12.82 -5.87 20.06
C ALA A 277 -13.23 -4.88 18.97
N ALA A 278 -12.57 -3.71 18.89
CA ALA A 278 -12.83 -2.73 17.84
C ALA A 278 -12.42 -3.24 16.45
N ILE A 279 -11.30 -3.96 16.33
CA ILE A 279 -10.88 -4.58 15.05
C ILE A 279 -11.92 -5.58 14.57
N THR A 280 -12.40 -6.47 15.44
CA THR A 280 -13.41 -7.48 15.09
C THR A 280 -14.74 -6.81 14.70
N ALA A 281 -15.17 -5.79 15.44
CA ALA A 281 -16.39 -5.04 15.15
C ALA A 281 -16.32 -4.35 13.77
N ASP A 282 -15.19 -3.72 13.44
CA ASP A 282 -15.02 -3.08 12.14
C ASP A 282 -14.85 -4.09 11.00
N ALA A 283 -14.12 -5.20 11.21
CA ALA A 283 -13.94 -6.24 10.20
C ALA A 283 -15.25 -6.96 9.84
N THR A 284 -16.05 -7.32 10.84
CA THR A 284 -17.36 -7.99 10.65
C THR A 284 -18.41 -7.08 10.00
N ASN A 285 -18.29 -5.76 10.19
CA ASN A 285 -19.12 -4.76 9.52
C ASN A 285 -18.44 -4.14 8.28
N GLY A 286 -17.37 -4.77 7.80
CA GLY A 286 -16.61 -4.34 6.63
C GLY A 286 -17.27 -4.72 5.31
N ILE A 287 -16.48 -4.68 4.23
CA ILE A 287 -16.89 -5.10 2.88
C ILE A 287 -17.31 -6.57 2.89
N THR A 288 -18.31 -6.89 2.05
CA THR A 288 -18.87 -8.25 1.93
C THR A 288 -18.46 -8.95 0.64
N THR A 289 -17.80 -8.22 -0.27
CA THR A 289 -17.17 -8.70 -1.50
C THR A 289 -15.85 -7.98 -1.66
N ASP A 290 -14.94 -8.51 -2.48
CA ASP A 290 -13.67 -7.85 -2.77
C ASP A 290 -13.88 -6.43 -3.29
N PHE A 291 -13.09 -5.48 -2.77
CA PHE A 291 -13.01 -4.13 -3.31
C PHE A 291 -12.00 -4.14 -4.47
N ILE A 292 -12.53 -4.05 -5.68
CA ILE A 292 -11.76 -4.19 -6.92
C ILE A 292 -11.58 -2.82 -7.55
N VAL A 293 -10.35 -2.44 -7.84
CA VAL A 293 -10.01 -1.29 -8.68
C VAL A 293 -9.91 -1.76 -10.13
N GLN A 294 -10.62 -1.10 -11.04
CA GLN A 294 -10.43 -1.30 -12.47
C GLN A 294 -9.17 -0.54 -12.92
N VAL A 295 -8.01 -1.20 -12.92
CA VAL A 295 -6.79 -0.57 -13.43
C VAL A 295 -6.95 -0.32 -14.92
N ASN A 296 -6.53 0.87 -15.34
CA ASN A 296 -6.78 1.37 -16.68
C ASN A 296 -5.73 2.44 -17.02
N THR A 297 -4.98 2.21 -18.10
CA THR A 297 -3.89 3.08 -18.53
C THR A 297 -4.36 4.42 -19.10
N VAL A 298 -5.65 4.56 -19.40
CA VAL A 298 -6.27 5.78 -19.94
C VAL A 298 -6.91 6.64 -18.84
N THR A 299 -7.56 6.02 -17.86
CA THR A 299 -8.33 6.75 -16.82
C THR A 299 -7.52 7.03 -15.54
N GLY A 300 -6.21 6.81 -15.56
CA GLY A 300 -5.29 7.18 -14.48
C GLY A 300 -5.13 6.16 -13.35
N TRP A 301 -5.91 5.09 -13.32
CA TRP A 301 -5.77 4.01 -12.32
C TRP A 301 -4.65 3.04 -12.73
N SER A 302 -3.43 3.30 -12.29
CA SER A 302 -2.26 2.57 -12.77
C SER A 302 -2.21 1.10 -12.29
N GLY A 303 -1.84 0.20 -13.21
CA GLY A 303 -1.52 -1.20 -12.93
C GLY A 303 -0.02 -1.50 -13.03
N SER A 304 0.84 -0.51 -12.77
CA SER A 304 2.28 -0.59 -13.05
C SER A 304 2.97 -1.72 -12.28
N VAL A 305 2.77 -1.82 -10.96
CA VAL A 305 3.44 -2.87 -10.16
C VAL A 305 2.90 -4.26 -10.51
N GLN A 306 1.59 -4.38 -10.78
CA GLN A 306 0.94 -5.62 -11.20
C GLN A 306 1.50 -6.11 -12.53
N THR A 307 1.67 -5.19 -13.47
CA THR A 307 2.29 -5.45 -14.78
C THR A 307 3.74 -5.85 -14.62
N GLN A 308 4.50 -5.14 -13.78
CA GLN A 308 5.92 -5.40 -13.57
C GLN A 308 6.19 -6.78 -12.94
N MET A 309 5.37 -7.22 -11.98
CA MET A 309 5.43 -8.58 -11.40
C MET A 309 5.37 -9.68 -12.47
N ALA A 310 4.68 -9.42 -13.57
CA ALA A 310 4.48 -10.37 -14.64
C ALA A 310 5.55 -10.29 -15.76
N THR A 311 6.56 -9.42 -15.66
CA THR A 311 7.53 -9.16 -16.75
C THR A 311 8.63 -10.21 -16.86
N SER A 312 9.23 -10.63 -15.74
CA SER A 312 10.35 -11.59 -15.71
C SER A 312 10.21 -12.56 -14.54
N THR A 313 10.70 -13.80 -14.70
CA THR A 313 10.71 -14.83 -13.63
C THR A 313 11.80 -14.53 -12.60
N THR A 314 12.73 -13.63 -12.93
CA THR A 314 13.77 -13.16 -12.01
C THR A 314 13.34 -11.95 -11.19
N TRP A 315 12.27 -11.25 -11.59
CA TRP A 315 11.80 -10.05 -10.91
C TRP A 315 10.82 -10.38 -9.78
N SER A 316 9.85 -11.26 -10.03
CA SER A 316 8.98 -11.83 -9.00
C SER A 316 8.88 -13.34 -9.19
N GLN A 317 9.44 -14.07 -8.23
CA GLN A 317 9.33 -15.53 -8.10
C GLN A 317 8.99 -15.88 -6.65
N MET A 318 8.46 -17.07 -6.42
CA MET A 318 8.12 -17.52 -5.07
C MET A 318 9.33 -18.11 -4.36
N THR A 319 9.37 -17.97 -3.04
CA THR A 319 10.39 -18.57 -2.17
C THR A 319 9.79 -19.68 -1.29
N PRO A 320 10.54 -20.76 -0.98
CA PRO A 320 10.04 -21.82 -0.12
C PRO A 320 9.88 -21.42 1.36
N PHE A 321 10.45 -20.30 1.80
CA PHE A 321 10.50 -19.95 3.23
C PHE A 321 9.14 -20.01 3.94
N ILE A 322 8.09 -19.47 3.31
CA ILE A 322 6.71 -19.56 3.82
C ILE A 322 5.90 -20.57 3.03
N LEU A 323 5.93 -20.48 1.69
CA LEU A 323 5.08 -21.31 0.84
C LEU A 323 5.47 -22.80 0.84
N GLY A 324 6.70 -23.14 1.21
CA GLY A 324 7.15 -24.52 1.41
C GLY A 324 6.44 -25.23 2.56
N MET A 325 5.83 -24.50 3.50
CA MET A 325 4.98 -25.07 4.54
C MET A 325 3.75 -25.79 3.98
N ALA A 326 3.44 -25.64 2.68
CA ALA A 326 2.41 -26.43 2.04
C ALA A 326 2.82 -27.89 1.77
N ASP A 327 4.12 -28.23 1.86
CA ASP A 327 4.64 -29.51 1.42
C ASP A 327 4.27 -30.66 2.37
N THR A 328 3.48 -31.60 1.87
CA THR A 328 3.07 -32.82 2.58
C THR A 328 3.95 -34.02 2.23
N ALA A 329 4.95 -33.86 1.36
CA ALA A 329 5.83 -34.94 0.92
C ALA A 329 7.17 -35.02 1.67
N GLY A 330 7.57 -33.97 2.39
CA GLY A 330 8.82 -33.90 3.16
C GLY A 330 10.01 -33.28 2.41
N ALA A 331 9.82 -32.78 1.19
CA ALA A 331 10.85 -32.07 0.44
C ALA A 331 11.22 -30.73 1.11
N TYR A 332 10.24 -30.07 1.74
CA TYR A 332 10.52 -28.86 2.51
C TYR A 332 11.35 -29.14 3.78
N ASP A 333 11.10 -30.25 4.48
CA ASP A 333 11.94 -30.68 5.61
C ASP A 333 13.40 -30.89 5.17
N THR A 334 13.62 -31.58 4.04
CA THR A 334 14.96 -31.74 3.46
C THR A 334 15.59 -30.40 3.11
N TRP A 335 14.82 -29.46 2.56
CA TRP A 335 15.30 -28.12 2.24
C TRP A 335 15.71 -27.31 3.48
N LEU A 336 14.98 -27.44 4.60
CA LEU A 336 15.29 -26.77 5.86
C LEU A 336 16.56 -27.31 6.53
N GLN A 337 16.90 -28.58 6.32
CA GLN A 337 18.14 -29.20 6.84
C GLN A 337 19.41 -28.70 6.17
N LEU A 338 19.29 -28.10 4.98
CA LEU A 338 20.42 -27.54 4.24
C LEU A 338 20.75 -26.14 4.75
N ALA A 339 22.05 -25.83 4.80
CA ALA A 339 22.52 -24.46 5.01
C ALA A 339 21.94 -23.51 3.94
N LEU A 340 21.76 -22.24 4.29
CA LEU A 340 21.11 -21.23 3.44
C LEU A 340 21.68 -21.19 2.01
N THR A 341 23.00 -21.33 1.87
CA THR A 341 23.75 -21.31 0.61
C THR A 341 23.79 -22.65 -0.14
N ALA A 342 23.30 -23.73 0.47
CA ALA A 342 23.25 -25.08 -0.12
C ALA A 342 21.83 -25.51 -0.52
N ARG A 343 20.83 -24.68 -0.24
CA ARG A 343 19.43 -24.92 -0.58
C ARG A 343 19.23 -25.06 -2.09
N ALA A 344 18.24 -25.84 -2.52
CA ALA A 344 17.95 -26.01 -3.93
C ALA A 344 16.43 -26.06 -4.17
N PRO A 345 15.95 -25.64 -5.36
CA PRO A 345 14.55 -25.80 -5.72
C PRO A 345 14.08 -27.27 -5.59
N PHE A 346 12.88 -27.47 -5.05
CA PHE A 346 12.24 -28.79 -4.92
C PHE A 346 10.80 -28.79 -5.44
N LEU A 347 10.27 -29.95 -5.83
CA LEU A 347 8.86 -30.07 -6.23
C LEU A 347 7.96 -30.07 -4.99
N LEU A 348 7.21 -28.98 -4.79
CA LEU A 348 6.10 -28.97 -3.82
C LEU A 348 5.06 -30.05 -4.16
N ARG A 349 4.67 -30.86 -3.17
CA ARG A 349 3.46 -31.69 -3.25
C ARG A 349 2.54 -31.34 -2.10
N THR A 350 1.33 -30.90 -2.41
CA THR A 350 0.39 -30.37 -1.44
C THR A 350 -1.06 -30.68 -1.82
N PRO A 351 -1.96 -30.90 -0.84
CA PRO A 351 -3.40 -30.94 -1.08
C PRO A 351 -4.02 -29.54 -1.28
N ASP A 352 -3.28 -28.44 -1.05
CA ASP A 352 -3.78 -27.08 -1.22
C ASP A 352 -3.95 -26.74 -2.71
N LYS A 353 -5.21 -26.65 -3.16
CA LYS A 353 -5.60 -26.39 -4.56
C LYS A 353 -5.27 -24.99 -5.06
N ARG A 354 -4.70 -24.12 -4.22
CA ARG A 354 -4.13 -22.85 -4.68
C ARG A 354 -2.79 -23.04 -5.39
N PHE A 355 -2.16 -24.19 -5.20
CA PHE A 355 -0.98 -24.64 -5.93
C PHE A 355 -1.37 -25.61 -7.04
N PRO A 356 -0.53 -25.76 -8.08
CA PRO A 356 -0.77 -26.73 -9.14
C PRO A 356 -0.65 -28.16 -8.61
N SER A 357 -1.55 -29.06 -9.02
CA SER A 357 -1.54 -30.46 -8.59
C SER A 357 -0.63 -31.34 -9.46
N GLY A 358 -0.14 -32.45 -8.91
CA GLY A 358 0.60 -33.46 -9.66
C GLY A 358 1.92 -33.87 -9.01
N GLU A 359 2.33 -35.10 -9.29
CA GLU A 359 3.52 -35.75 -8.73
C GLU A 359 4.83 -35.43 -9.48
N THR A 360 4.73 -34.73 -10.62
CA THR A 360 5.88 -34.34 -11.44
C THR A 360 5.76 -32.88 -11.86
N ARG A 361 6.88 -32.23 -12.19
CA ARG A 361 6.85 -30.87 -12.76
C ARG A 361 5.98 -30.79 -14.01
N ALA A 362 6.09 -31.78 -14.91
CA ALA A 362 5.29 -31.82 -16.14
C ALA A 362 3.79 -31.88 -15.84
N ALA A 363 3.37 -32.69 -14.86
CA ALA A 363 1.97 -32.75 -14.44
C ALA A 363 1.49 -31.41 -13.87
N GLN A 364 2.28 -30.77 -13.00
CA GLN A 364 1.92 -29.47 -12.44
C GLN A 364 1.87 -28.36 -13.48
N GLN A 365 2.80 -28.34 -14.43
CA GLN A 365 2.78 -27.40 -15.57
C GLN A 365 1.52 -27.58 -16.42
N ALA A 366 1.01 -28.80 -16.57
CA ALA A 366 -0.22 -29.07 -17.33
C ALA A 366 -1.51 -28.62 -16.61
N THR A 367 -1.50 -28.50 -15.27
CA THR A 367 -2.70 -28.03 -14.52
C THR A 367 -3.03 -26.57 -14.75
N VAL A 368 -2.03 -25.79 -15.15
CA VAL A 368 -2.16 -24.38 -15.47
C VAL A 368 -2.02 -24.25 -16.98
N ALA A 369 -3.04 -24.68 -17.72
CA ALA A 369 -3.18 -24.36 -19.14
C ALA A 369 -3.47 -22.85 -19.24
N THR A 370 -2.44 -22.03 -19.10
CA THR A 370 -2.53 -20.59 -19.32
C THR A 370 -2.72 -20.39 -20.81
N PRO A 371 -3.86 -19.85 -21.28
CA PRO A 371 -3.95 -19.42 -22.67
C PRO A 371 -2.81 -18.41 -22.89
N VAL A 372 -2.00 -18.65 -23.91
CA VAL A 372 -0.97 -17.70 -24.33
C VAL A 372 -1.68 -16.42 -24.75
N LEU A 373 -1.69 -15.41 -23.88
CA LEU A 373 -2.33 -14.13 -24.23
C LEU A 373 -1.32 -13.18 -24.89
N PHE A 374 -0.02 -13.28 -24.58
CA PHE A 374 1.02 -12.41 -25.17
C PHE A 374 2.35 -13.14 -25.34
N SER A 375 2.96 -12.96 -26.52
CA SER A 375 4.34 -13.31 -26.84
C SER A 375 5.21 -12.07 -26.72
N ASN A 376 6.21 -12.09 -25.83
CA ASN A 376 7.24 -11.05 -25.82
C ASN A 376 8.32 -11.45 -26.85
N PRO A 377 8.84 -10.56 -27.71
CA PRO A 377 10.00 -10.88 -28.54
C PRO A 377 11.18 -11.25 -27.63
N GLY A 378 11.54 -12.54 -27.60
CA GLY A 378 12.58 -13.08 -26.71
C GLY A 378 12.14 -13.48 -25.29
N GLY A 379 10.84 -13.53 -24.98
CA GLY A 379 10.33 -13.97 -23.67
C GLY A 379 9.21 -15.01 -23.76
N THR A 380 9.06 -15.83 -22.73
CA THR A 380 8.04 -16.87 -22.66
C THR A 380 6.63 -16.32 -22.46
N ASN A 381 5.66 -17.04 -23.00
CA ASN A 381 4.25 -16.67 -23.00
C ASN A 381 3.64 -16.75 -21.58
N ARG A 382 3.09 -15.64 -21.08
CA ARG A 382 2.42 -15.58 -19.76
C ARG A 382 0.95 -15.24 -19.93
N GLY A 383 0.09 -16.25 -19.77
CA GLY A 383 -1.36 -16.06 -19.67
C GLY A 383 -1.78 -15.73 -18.25
N GLY A 384 -2.79 -14.88 -18.09
CA GLY A 384 -3.41 -14.61 -16.78
C GLY A 384 -4.12 -15.83 -16.19
N THR A 385 -4.36 -15.82 -14.88
CA THR A 385 -5.34 -16.72 -14.28
C THR A 385 -6.73 -16.40 -14.82
N PRO A 386 -7.53 -17.40 -15.24
CA PRO A 386 -8.94 -17.18 -15.54
C PRO A 386 -9.64 -16.54 -14.34
N ALA A 387 -10.58 -15.63 -14.59
CA ALA A 387 -11.39 -15.03 -13.53
C ALA A 387 -12.05 -16.13 -12.69
N GLY A 388 -11.93 -16.04 -11.36
CA GLY A 388 -12.46 -17.04 -10.43
C GLY A 388 -11.58 -18.29 -10.23
N SER A 389 -10.41 -18.38 -10.88
CA SER A 389 -9.45 -19.44 -10.59
C SER A 389 -8.98 -19.37 -9.14
N ILE A 390 -8.98 -20.52 -8.47
CA ILE A 390 -8.36 -20.68 -7.15
C ILE A 390 -6.87 -20.98 -7.23
N VAL A 391 -6.34 -21.34 -8.41
CA VAL A 391 -4.92 -21.68 -8.59
C VAL A 391 -4.09 -20.41 -8.70
N TYR A 392 -3.54 -19.94 -7.58
CA TYR A 392 -2.78 -18.68 -7.49
C TYR A 392 -1.33 -18.81 -7.95
N PHE A 393 -0.77 -20.02 -7.86
CA PHE A 393 0.61 -20.30 -8.24
C PHE A 393 0.66 -21.22 -9.46
N ARG A 394 1.74 -21.13 -10.23
CA ARG A 394 2.07 -22.09 -11.28
C ARG A 394 3.46 -22.64 -11.09
N ASN A 395 3.70 -23.87 -11.57
CA ASN A 395 5.06 -24.37 -11.74
C ASN A 395 5.61 -23.86 -13.08
N ARG A 396 6.78 -23.22 -13.06
CA ARG A 396 7.42 -22.65 -14.25
C ARG A 396 7.69 -23.73 -15.30
N PRO A 397 7.43 -23.48 -16.60
CA PRO A 397 7.81 -24.38 -17.67
C PRO A 397 9.34 -24.44 -17.81
N GLY A 398 9.84 -25.50 -18.48
CA GLY A 398 11.26 -25.63 -18.79
C GLY A 398 11.79 -24.43 -19.60
N GLY A 399 12.97 -23.91 -19.22
CA GLY A 399 13.59 -22.73 -19.84
C GLY A 399 13.29 -21.40 -19.13
N GLU A 400 12.36 -21.37 -18.16
CA GLU A 400 12.08 -20.18 -17.35
C GLU A 400 12.78 -20.19 -15.97
N ASP A 401 13.38 -21.31 -15.60
CA ASP A 401 14.16 -21.42 -14.37
C ASP A 401 15.49 -20.67 -14.54
N SER A 402 15.67 -19.63 -13.75
CA SER A 402 16.89 -18.81 -13.75
C SER A 402 17.69 -19.07 -12.47
N PRO A 403 18.97 -19.49 -12.56
CA PRO A 403 19.83 -19.68 -11.39
C PRO A 403 20.04 -18.37 -10.62
N ALA A 404 19.89 -18.41 -9.29
CA ALA A 404 20.22 -17.30 -8.40
C ALA A 404 20.45 -17.81 -6.98
N ASP A 405 20.37 -16.91 -5.99
CA ASP A 405 20.52 -17.21 -4.58
C ASP A 405 19.75 -18.48 -4.18
N PRO A 406 20.45 -19.50 -3.63
CA PRO A 406 19.89 -20.84 -3.47
C PRO A 406 18.66 -20.91 -2.53
N TRP A 407 18.52 -19.93 -1.63
CA TRP A 407 17.39 -19.83 -0.70
C TRP A 407 16.14 -19.17 -1.30
N GLY A 408 16.31 -18.27 -2.28
CA GLY A 408 15.23 -17.46 -2.85
C GLY A 408 14.69 -18.02 -4.16
N THR A 409 15.45 -18.88 -4.80
CA THR A 409 15.11 -19.50 -6.09
C THR A 409 14.26 -20.75 -5.89
N TRP A 410 13.14 -20.85 -6.60
CA TRP A 410 12.27 -22.03 -6.57
C TRP A 410 11.70 -22.38 -7.95
N PHE A 411 10.64 -23.19 -8.03
CA PHE A 411 9.96 -23.57 -9.28
C PHE A 411 8.67 -22.79 -9.55
N TYR A 412 8.24 -21.89 -8.67
CA TYR A 412 6.89 -21.36 -8.70
C TYR A 412 6.86 -19.84 -8.87
N ASP A 413 5.85 -19.39 -9.61
CA ASP A 413 5.46 -17.98 -9.74
C ASP A 413 4.04 -17.79 -9.17
N ASN A 414 3.72 -16.58 -8.72
CA ASN A 414 2.33 -16.16 -8.52
C ASN A 414 1.80 -15.53 -9.82
N GLN A 415 0.62 -15.96 -10.26
CA GLN A 415 0.03 -15.58 -11.55
C GLN A 415 -1.21 -14.69 -11.46
N ARG A 416 -1.57 -14.19 -10.26
CA ARG A 416 -2.81 -13.43 -10.05
C ARG A 416 -2.85 -12.11 -10.81
N SER A 417 -1.71 -11.45 -11.03
CA SER A 417 -1.63 -10.17 -11.73
C SER A 417 -1.43 -10.29 -13.24
N TRP A 418 -1.24 -11.49 -13.78
CA TRP A 418 -0.75 -11.67 -15.15
C TRP A 418 -1.80 -11.34 -16.20
N ALA A 419 -3.09 -11.47 -15.86
CA ALA A 419 -4.18 -11.03 -16.71
C ALA A 419 -4.09 -9.52 -16.99
N ILE A 420 -3.71 -8.72 -15.99
CA ILE A 420 -3.56 -7.25 -16.13
C ILE A 420 -2.45 -6.92 -17.13
N ARG A 421 -1.27 -7.57 -16.99
CA ARG A 421 -0.18 -7.39 -17.97
C ARG A 421 -0.61 -7.82 -19.36
N ALA A 422 -1.31 -8.94 -19.44
CA ALA A 422 -1.81 -9.45 -20.69
C ALA A 422 -2.65 -8.36 -21.37
N THR A 423 -3.67 -7.83 -20.73
CA THR A 423 -4.51 -6.76 -21.29
C THR A 423 -3.85 -5.37 -21.29
N GLY A 424 -2.52 -5.28 -21.39
CA GLY A 424 -1.78 -4.03 -21.59
C GLY A 424 -1.77 -3.11 -20.37
N GLY A 425 -1.84 -3.67 -19.16
CA GLY A 425 -1.92 -2.92 -17.91
C GLY A 425 -3.35 -2.58 -17.47
N ASN A 426 -4.37 -3.16 -18.11
CA ASN A 426 -5.78 -2.91 -17.82
C ASN A 426 -6.42 -4.14 -17.16
N GLY A 427 -7.40 -3.97 -16.28
CA GLY A 427 -8.19 -5.09 -15.75
C GLY A 427 -8.54 -4.96 -14.27
N PRO A 428 -9.22 -5.96 -13.69
CA PRO A 428 -9.59 -5.94 -12.29
C PRO A 428 -8.38 -6.24 -11.39
N TYR A 429 -8.11 -5.36 -10.43
CA TYR A 429 -7.16 -5.59 -9.34
C TYR A 429 -7.87 -5.56 -7.99
N VAL A 430 -7.68 -6.60 -7.17
CA VAL A 430 -8.21 -6.64 -5.81
C VAL A 430 -7.36 -5.73 -4.93
N LEU A 431 -7.89 -4.57 -4.54
CA LEU A 431 -7.20 -3.65 -3.63
C LEU A 431 -7.47 -4.00 -2.15
N PHE A 432 -8.64 -4.56 -1.85
CA PHE A 432 -8.95 -5.08 -0.52
C PHE A 432 -9.78 -6.35 -0.66
N ALA A 433 -9.24 -7.48 -0.20
CA ALA A 433 -9.94 -8.76 -0.27
C ALA A 433 -10.90 -8.90 0.92
N VAL A 434 -12.10 -9.46 0.70
CA VAL A 434 -13.02 -9.80 1.81
C VAL A 434 -12.37 -10.78 2.79
N ALA A 435 -11.46 -11.63 2.29
CA ALA A 435 -10.65 -12.53 3.11
C ALA A 435 -9.80 -11.80 4.15
N GLU A 436 -9.33 -10.58 3.89
CA GLU A 436 -8.58 -9.81 4.88
C GLU A 436 -9.45 -9.46 6.09
N ASN A 437 -10.71 -9.03 5.87
CA ASN A 437 -11.66 -8.78 6.96
C ASN A 437 -12.01 -10.06 7.71
N ASP A 438 -12.34 -11.14 6.98
CA ASP A 438 -12.68 -12.42 7.61
C ASP A 438 -11.54 -12.92 8.50
N MET A 439 -10.29 -12.77 8.07
CA MET A 439 -9.12 -13.20 8.84
C MET A 439 -8.77 -12.24 9.98
N LEU A 440 -9.01 -10.94 9.84
CA LEU A 440 -8.89 -9.98 10.95
C LEU A 440 -9.93 -10.27 12.05
N ALA A 441 -11.17 -10.57 11.67
CA ALA A 441 -12.22 -10.99 12.61
C ALA A 441 -11.87 -12.34 13.26
N ALA A 442 -11.41 -13.33 12.47
CA ALA A 442 -10.98 -14.62 12.99
C ALA A 442 -9.82 -14.48 13.99
N GLU A 443 -8.82 -13.65 13.69
CA GLU A 443 -7.72 -13.36 14.63
C GLU A 443 -8.23 -12.74 15.93
N GLY A 444 -9.14 -11.77 15.86
CA GLY A 444 -9.73 -11.15 17.05
C GLY A 444 -10.53 -12.14 17.90
N TYR A 445 -11.33 -13.00 17.26
CA TYR A 445 -12.05 -14.08 17.94
C TYR A 445 -11.10 -15.08 18.60
N LEU A 446 -10.03 -15.51 17.92
CA LEU A 446 -9.03 -16.42 18.49
C LEU A 446 -8.34 -15.80 19.72
N ARG A 447 -7.94 -14.53 19.62
CA ARG A 447 -7.24 -13.82 20.71
C ARG A 447 -8.12 -13.55 21.93
N THR A 448 -9.43 -13.46 21.74
CA THR A 448 -10.41 -13.27 22.81
C THR A 448 -10.99 -14.59 23.34
N GLY A 449 -10.43 -15.74 22.93
CA GLY A 449 -10.84 -17.07 23.39
C GLY A 449 -12.11 -17.62 22.73
N ASN A 450 -12.63 -16.98 21.68
CA ASN A 450 -13.83 -17.39 20.96
C ASN A 450 -13.48 -18.11 19.65
N ALA A 451 -12.79 -19.25 19.74
CA ALA A 451 -12.41 -20.02 18.55
C ALA A 451 -13.63 -20.48 17.71
N ALA A 452 -14.77 -20.75 18.36
CA ALA A 452 -16.01 -21.16 17.69
C ALA A 452 -16.50 -20.13 16.65
N ALA A 453 -16.30 -18.83 16.89
CA ALA A 453 -16.63 -17.78 15.91
C ALA A 453 -15.56 -17.62 14.82
N ALA A 454 -14.30 -17.92 15.12
CA ALA A 454 -13.19 -17.84 14.17
C ALA A 454 -13.20 -18.98 13.13
N ILE A 455 -13.48 -20.20 13.58
CA ILE A 455 -13.35 -21.42 12.77
C ILE A 455 -14.18 -21.38 11.48
N PRO A 456 -15.46 -20.93 11.47
CA PRO A 456 -16.22 -20.80 10.23
C PRO A 456 -15.58 -19.84 9.22
N LEU A 457 -14.99 -18.73 9.68
CA LEU A 457 -14.31 -17.76 8.83
C LEU A 457 -13.04 -18.35 8.20
N ILE A 458 -12.28 -19.14 8.96
CA ILE A 458 -11.08 -19.84 8.46
C ILE A 458 -11.47 -20.95 7.48
N ASN A 459 -12.46 -21.77 7.85
CA ASN A 459 -12.92 -22.90 7.05
C ASN A 459 -13.51 -22.50 5.70
N LYS A 460 -14.07 -21.29 5.58
CA LYS A 460 -14.56 -20.71 4.31
C LYS A 460 -13.50 -20.76 3.20
N TYR A 461 -12.25 -20.43 3.53
CA TYR A 461 -11.15 -20.40 2.56
C TYR A 461 -10.42 -21.74 2.50
N ARG A 462 -10.21 -22.37 3.66
CA ARG A 462 -9.51 -23.64 3.80
C ARG A 462 -10.17 -24.78 3.02
N THR A 463 -11.47 -24.97 3.21
CA THR A 463 -12.22 -26.07 2.55
C THR A 463 -12.37 -25.84 1.05
N ARG A 464 -12.54 -24.58 0.64
CA ARG A 464 -12.54 -24.17 -0.77
C ARG A 464 -11.20 -24.51 -1.44
N ALA A 465 -10.09 -24.35 -0.73
CA ALA A 465 -8.76 -24.77 -1.17
C ALA A 465 -8.52 -26.29 -1.12
N GLY A 466 -9.53 -27.10 -0.76
CA GLY A 466 -9.42 -28.56 -0.69
C GLY A 466 -8.73 -29.08 0.57
N LEU A 467 -8.44 -28.21 1.55
CA LEU A 467 -7.85 -28.60 2.83
C LEU A 467 -8.94 -29.06 3.81
N ALA A 468 -8.55 -29.94 4.73
CA ALA A 468 -9.45 -30.44 5.76
C ALA A 468 -9.99 -29.31 6.66
N ALA A 469 -11.29 -29.34 6.94
CA ALA A 469 -11.93 -28.40 7.84
C ALA A 469 -11.40 -28.54 9.27
N ILE A 470 -11.28 -27.42 9.96
CA ILE A 470 -10.98 -27.36 11.39
C ILE A 470 -12.27 -27.69 12.16
N PRO A 471 -12.24 -28.62 13.14
CA PRO A 471 -13.40 -28.93 13.98
C PRO A 471 -13.88 -27.69 14.74
N ALA A 472 -15.20 -27.48 14.83
CA ALA A 472 -15.79 -26.33 15.53
C ALA A 472 -15.44 -26.24 17.02
N THR A 473 -15.00 -27.36 17.62
CA THR A 473 -14.59 -27.47 19.02
C THR A 473 -13.10 -27.16 19.24
N ALA A 474 -12.32 -26.92 18.18
CA ALA A 474 -10.90 -26.66 18.31
C ALA A 474 -10.62 -25.32 19.00
N ILE A 475 -9.50 -25.24 19.71
CA ILE A 475 -8.98 -24.01 20.30
C ILE A 475 -7.77 -23.48 19.52
N ILE A 476 -7.36 -22.24 19.79
CA ILE A 476 -6.30 -21.52 19.05
C ILE A 476 -4.98 -22.32 18.91
N THR A 477 -4.64 -23.15 19.90
CA THR A 477 -3.41 -23.94 19.96
C THR A 477 -3.52 -25.34 19.37
N ASP A 478 -4.72 -25.81 19.03
CA ASP A 478 -4.91 -27.17 18.50
C ASP A 478 -4.29 -27.28 17.10
N GLN A 479 -3.67 -28.43 16.82
CA GLN A 479 -3.07 -28.71 15.51
C GLN A 479 -4.13 -28.99 14.45
N VAL A 480 -3.83 -28.67 13.18
CA VAL A 480 -4.79 -28.77 12.06
C VAL A 480 -4.24 -29.54 10.85
N PRO A 481 -4.96 -30.57 10.34
CA PRO A 481 -6.18 -31.15 10.93
C PRO A 481 -5.82 -31.77 12.30
N ASN A 482 -6.81 -32.20 13.08
CA ASN A 482 -6.59 -32.83 14.40
C ASN A 482 -5.89 -34.21 14.27
N SER A 483 -4.78 -34.24 13.54
CA SER A 483 -3.85 -35.32 13.30
C SER A 483 -2.66 -35.14 14.24
N SER A 484 -1.87 -36.21 14.40
CA SER A 484 -0.62 -36.16 15.16
C SER A 484 0.31 -35.07 14.61
N ALA A 485 1.06 -34.39 15.49
CA ALA A 485 2.09 -33.43 15.11
C ALA A 485 3.08 -33.93 14.04
N LEU A 486 3.30 -35.26 14.00
CA LEU A 486 4.20 -35.95 13.07
C LEU A 486 3.54 -36.34 11.74
N ALA A 487 2.22 -36.21 11.63
CA ALA A 487 1.52 -36.51 10.40
C ALA A 487 1.91 -35.48 9.33
N LYS A 488 2.14 -35.97 8.11
CA LYS A 488 2.43 -35.11 6.96
C LYS A 488 1.17 -34.73 6.19
N ASP A 489 0.00 -34.87 6.80
CA ASP A 489 -1.32 -34.67 6.18
C ASP A 489 -1.91 -33.27 6.40
N CYS A 490 -1.09 -32.34 6.91
CA CYS A 490 -1.48 -31.00 7.29
C CYS A 490 -0.87 -29.91 6.41
N VAL A 491 -1.60 -28.79 6.32
CA VAL A 491 -1.16 -27.54 5.71
C VAL A 491 -1.64 -26.40 6.62
N PRO A 492 -0.77 -25.51 7.12
CA PRO A 492 0.68 -25.50 6.93
C PRO A 492 1.42 -26.52 7.83
N ARG A 493 2.58 -27.00 7.35
CA ARG A 493 3.63 -27.64 8.15
C ARG A 493 4.65 -26.60 8.58
N VAL A 494 4.64 -26.27 9.87
CA VAL A 494 5.37 -25.15 10.45
C VAL A 494 6.73 -25.60 10.97
N PRO A 495 7.83 -24.88 10.68
CA PRO A 495 9.16 -25.15 11.24
C PRO A 495 9.18 -25.17 12.76
N GLN A 496 9.92 -26.12 13.36
CA GLN A 496 9.91 -26.36 14.80
C GLN A 496 11.22 -25.97 15.49
N PRO A 497 11.17 -25.26 16.63
CA PRO A 497 12.36 -24.97 17.44
C PRO A 497 12.95 -26.25 18.07
N PRO A 498 14.22 -26.21 18.53
CA PRO A 498 15.12 -25.06 18.50
C PRO A 498 15.90 -24.93 17.19
N ALA A 499 15.96 -25.98 16.36
CA ALA A 499 16.82 -26.02 15.18
C ALA A 499 16.14 -25.56 13.88
N TYR A 500 14.80 -25.55 13.83
CA TYR A 500 14.01 -25.12 12.66
C TYR A 500 14.36 -25.86 11.35
N ASN A 501 14.82 -27.10 11.48
CA ASN A 501 15.21 -28.00 10.39
C ASN A 501 14.21 -29.15 10.16
N THR A 502 13.07 -29.12 10.84
CA THR A 502 11.94 -30.04 10.69
C THR A 502 10.63 -29.27 10.87
N THR A 503 9.53 -29.83 10.39
CA THR A 503 8.19 -29.23 10.50
C THR A 503 7.18 -30.14 11.19
N ALA A 504 6.19 -29.53 11.84
CA ALA A 504 5.02 -30.19 12.42
C ALA A 504 3.72 -29.51 11.94
N CYS A 505 2.57 -30.14 12.16
CA CYS A 505 1.30 -29.51 11.83
C CYS A 505 1.10 -28.20 12.58
N GLY A 506 0.74 -27.15 11.83
CA GLY A 506 0.41 -25.84 12.37
C GLY A 506 -0.81 -25.89 13.29
N THR A 507 -0.95 -24.87 14.12
CA THR A 507 -2.13 -24.71 14.97
C THR A 507 -3.31 -24.08 14.21
N VAL A 508 -4.48 -23.96 14.84
CA VAL A 508 -5.60 -23.15 14.32
C VAL A 508 -5.16 -21.72 14.00
N PHE A 509 -4.29 -21.12 14.84
CA PHE A 509 -3.72 -19.81 14.56
C PHE A 509 -2.85 -19.79 13.30
N GLU A 510 -2.00 -20.80 13.11
CA GLU A 510 -1.16 -20.91 11.91
C GLU A 510 -1.98 -21.19 10.65
N ALA A 511 -3.09 -21.94 10.74
CA ALA A 511 -4.03 -22.05 9.62
C ALA A 511 -4.70 -20.71 9.31
N MET A 512 -5.10 -19.92 10.31
CA MET A 512 -5.63 -18.57 10.06
C MET A 512 -4.60 -17.69 9.33
N LYS A 513 -3.34 -17.69 9.79
CA LYS A 513 -2.26 -16.97 9.11
C LYS A 513 -2.06 -17.46 7.67
N TRP A 514 -2.10 -18.77 7.47
CA TRP A 514 -2.00 -19.40 6.15
C TRP A 514 -3.12 -18.93 5.23
N GLU A 515 -4.38 -19.08 5.64
CA GLU A 515 -5.52 -18.64 4.84
C GLU A 515 -5.42 -17.15 4.52
N LYS A 516 -5.04 -16.30 5.50
CA LYS A 516 -4.85 -14.88 5.25
C LYS A 516 -3.78 -14.64 4.18
N ARG A 517 -2.57 -15.18 4.34
CA ARG A 517 -1.47 -15.02 3.39
C ARG A 517 -1.85 -15.45 1.98
N LEU A 518 -2.47 -16.62 1.85
CA LEU A 518 -2.76 -17.19 0.55
C LEU A 518 -3.84 -16.39 -0.19
N GLU A 519 -4.88 -15.96 0.52
CA GLU A 519 -5.96 -15.16 -0.06
C GLU A 519 -5.54 -13.71 -0.37
N THR A 520 -4.56 -13.19 0.35
CA THR A 520 -4.02 -11.85 0.16
C THR A 520 -2.73 -11.80 -0.67
N SER A 521 -2.25 -12.93 -1.19
CA SER A 521 -1.00 -12.96 -1.96
C SER A 521 -1.12 -12.12 -3.25
N MET A 522 -0.19 -11.19 -3.45
CA MET A 522 -0.05 -10.27 -4.59
C MET A 522 -1.26 -9.37 -4.86
N VAL A 523 -2.07 -9.13 -3.82
CA VAL A 523 -3.18 -8.17 -3.86
C VAL A 523 -3.01 -7.13 -2.76
N GLY A 524 -3.84 -6.08 -2.79
CA GLY A 524 -3.76 -4.99 -1.82
C GLY A 524 -2.40 -4.27 -1.76
N TYR A 525 -2.03 -3.83 -0.55
CA TYR A 525 -0.81 -3.06 -0.29
C TYR A 525 -0.16 -3.55 1.01
N ALA A 526 1.10 -4.01 0.87
CA ALA A 526 2.02 -4.45 1.92
C ALA A 526 1.44 -5.45 2.95
N GLN A 527 0.42 -6.22 2.59
CA GLN A 527 -0.36 -7.05 3.54
C GLN A 527 0.53 -8.08 4.25
N TRP A 528 1.33 -8.85 3.50
CA TRP A 528 2.21 -9.87 4.09
C TRP A 528 3.23 -9.26 5.03
N PHE A 529 3.83 -8.12 4.68
CA PHE A 529 4.78 -7.44 5.55
C PHE A 529 4.14 -6.93 6.84
N VAL A 530 3.00 -6.25 6.74
CA VAL A 530 2.29 -5.66 7.89
C VAL A 530 1.79 -6.74 8.84
N ASP A 531 1.28 -7.87 8.32
CA ASP A 531 0.86 -8.99 9.16
C ASP A 531 2.05 -9.76 9.72
N ALA A 532 3.06 -10.08 8.91
CA ALA A 532 4.23 -10.85 9.35
C ALA A 532 5.01 -10.13 10.46
N ARG A 533 5.19 -8.80 10.39
CA ARG A 533 5.83 -8.07 11.50
C ARG A 533 5.02 -8.16 12.79
N GLY A 534 3.70 -8.04 12.68
CA GLY A 534 2.78 -8.10 13.81
C GLY A 534 2.59 -9.50 14.37
N TRP A 535 2.87 -10.55 13.59
CA TRP A 535 2.91 -11.93 14.07
C TRP A 535 4.28 -12.35 14.59
N GLY A 536 5.33 -11.60 14.27
CA GLY A 536 6.72 -11.96 14.57
C GLY A 536 7.29 -13.01 13.61
N ASP A 537 6.83 -13.04 12.36
CA ASP A 537 7.18 -14.07 11.38
C ASP A 537 8.25 -13.59 10.37
N LEU A 538 8.68 -12.33 10.45
CA LEU A 538 9.75 -11.79 9.60
C LEU A 538 11.11 -12.39 9.98
N THR A 539 12.00 -12.48 8.98
CA THR A 539 13.41 -12.87 9.16
C THR A 539 14.09 -11.95 10.17
N THR A 540 14.98 -12.51 10.98
CA THR A 540 15.82 -11.76 11.92
C THR A 540 16.47 -10.54 11.26
N GLY A 541 16.41 -9.39 11.95
CA GLY A 541 17.02 -8.15 11.49
C GLY A 541 16.22 -7.40 10.43
N THR A 542 15.04 -7.89 10.01
CA THR A 542 14.19 -7.17 9.05
C THR A 542 13.70 -5.85 9.67
N PRO A 543 13.91 -4.68 9.02
CA PRO A 543 13.31 -3.41 9.44
C PRO A 543 11.79 -3.48 9.57
N LEU A 544 11.25 -2.93 10.65
CA LEU A 544 9.80 -2.98 10.94
C LEU A 544 9.04 -1.74 10.43
N GLU A 545 9.78 -0.72 10.01
CA GLU A 545 9.30 0.61 9.65
C GLU A 545 10.37 1.37 8.86
N TRP A 546 9.93 2.30 8.02
CA TRP A 546 10.80 3.24 7.30
C TRP A 546 11.01 4.50 8.14
N PRO A 547 12.21 5.10 8.14
CA PRO A 547 12.37 6.45 8.66
C PRO A 547 11.61 7.44 7.79
N VAL A 548 11.31 8.63 8.34
CA VAL A 548 10.93 9.78 7.52
C VAL A 548 11.99 9.96 6.41
N PRO A 549 11.61 9.99 5.13
CA PRO A 549 12.59 10.07 4.04
C PRO A 549 13.47 11.30 4.16
N TYR A 550 14.75 11.17 3.82
CA TYR A 550 15.70 12.28 3.95
C TYR A 550 15.28 13.54 3.19
N GLN A 551 14.54 13.40 2.08
CA GLN A 551 14.03 14.52 1.30
C GLN A 551 13.13 15.42 2.16
N GLU A 552 12.23 14.82 2.95
CA GLU A 552 11.35 15.54 3.87
C GLU A 552 12.14 16.12 5.06
N LEU A 553 13.11 15.37 5.60
CA LEU A 553 13.95 15.84 6.70
C LEU A 553 14.79 17.05 6.29
N PHE A 554 15.40 16.98 5.10
CA PHE A 554 16.21 18.06 4.55
C PHE A 554 15.36 19.31 4.28
N ALA A 555 14.16 19.17 3.71
CA ALA A 555 13.22 20.28 3.54
C ALA A 555 12.82 20.94 4.87
N ARG A 556 12.89 20.21 5.99
CA ARG A 556 12.62 20.69 7.35
C ARG A 556 13.88 21.14 8.10
N GLY A 557 15.05 21.15 7.47
CA GLY A 557 16.32 21.45 8.13
C GLY A 557 16.73 20.43 9.20
N LYS A 558 16.28 19.19 9.09
CA LYS A 558 16.60 18.07 10.00
C LYS A 558 17.63 17.12 9.37
N ALA A 559 18.47 16.52 10.22
CA ALA A 559 19.40 15.48 9.79
C ALA A 559 18.67 14.18 9.42
N SER A 560 19.18 13.47 8.42
CA SER A 560 18.74 12.12 8.08
C SER A 560 19.08 11.13 9.20
N TYR A 561 18.25 10.11 9.38
CA TYR A 561 18.49 9.03 10.35
C TYR A 561 17.99 7.68 9.84
N THR A 562 18.47 6.62 10.47
CA THR A 562 18.04 5.24 10.24
C THR A 562 17.29 4.74 11.47
N THR A 563 16.14 4.10 11.28
CA THR A 563 15.36 3.53 12.39
C THR A 563 16.11 2.39 13.07
N SER A 564 15.87 2.14 14.35
CA SER A 564 16.48 1.03 15.10
C SER A 564 15.57 -0.20 15.22
N ALA A 565 14.27 -0.06 14.94
CA ALA A 565 13.29 -1.15 15.08
C ALA A 565 13.55 -2.27 14.07
N ARG A 566 13.87 -3.47 14.58
CA ARG A 566 14.19 -4.67 13.78
C ARG A 566 13.46 -5.89 14.33
N ALA A 567 13.11 -6.81 13.44
CA ALA A 567 12.60 -8.12 13.81
C ALA A 567 13.63 -8.89 14.63
N THR A 568 13.18 -9.53 15.71
CA THR A 568 13.91 -10.60 16.38
C THR A 568 13.90 -11.86 15.51
N VAL A 569 14.48 -12.96 16.00
CA VAL A 569 14.30 -14.27 15.34
C VAL A 569 12.81 -14.55 15.18
N GLY A 570 12.40 -14.80 13.93
CA GLY A 570 11.00 -15.01 13.62
C GLY A 570 10.47 -16.32 14.17
N SER A 571 9.14 -16.46 14.25
CA SER A 571 8.44 -17.66 14.73
C SER A 571 8.86 -18.95 14.00
N TYR A 572 9.41 -18.82 12.79
CA TYR A 572 9.83 -19.94 11.93
C TYR A 572 11.36 -20.14 11.89
N GLY A 573 12.13 -19.40 12.69
CA GLY A 573 13.57 -19.60 12.86
C GLY A 573 14.48 -18.97 11.80
N PHE A 574 13.94 -18.05 11.00
CA PHE A 574 14.69 -17.32 9.98
C PHE A 574 15.03 -15.91 10.44
#